data_AF-A0A7V9WMF2-F1
#
_entry.id   AF-A0A7V9WMF2-F1
#
_cell.length_a   1.000
_cell.length_b   1.000
_cell.length_c   1.000
_cell.angle_alpha   90.00
_cell.angle_beta   90.00
_cell.angle_gamma   90.00
#
_symmetry.space_group_name_H-M   'P 1'
#
loop_
_entity.id
_entity.type
_entity.pdbx_description
1 polymer ?
#
loop_
_entity_poly.entity_id
_entity_poly.type
_entity_poly.pdbx_seq_one_letter_code
_entity_poly.pdbx_strand_id
1 'polypeptide(L)'
;MGFHRRVRPFLFAVVLLVALVLVAAPATPQVPGNFGAGLPASPATDVDRTQTTLAPGVSLERFTRVTGPDRTRISVLRADLSLPTVSADLLFPGVVAGRRQLTAMATNAGAIGGVNGDFFDIENDPSDTRLRSDAPAGTAIAGGELLKSFDPVSETEGRKTALLGAD
;
A
#
# COMPACT_ATOMS: atom_id res chain seq x y z
N MET A 1 -40.66 -23.65 50.38
CA MET A 1 -39.73 -24.15 49.35
C MET A 1 -39.14 -22.92 48.64
N GLY A 2 -38.01 -22.32 48.98
CA GLY A 2 -36.82 -22.86 49.64
C GLY A 2 -35.80 -23.31 48.60
N PHE A 3 -35.11 -22.38 47.92
CA PHE A 3 -33.67 -22.50 47.63
C PHE A 3 -33.10 -21.13 47.25
N HIS A 4 -32.49 -20.49 48.25
CA HIS A 4 -31.53 -19.40 48.09
C HIS A 4 -30.24 -19.94 47.48
N ARG A 5 -29.63 -19.23 46.53
CA ARG A 5 -28.19 -19.34 46.26
C ARG A 5 -27.51 -17.97 46.29
N ARG A 6 -27.09 -17.66 47.53
CA ARG A 6 -25.82 -17.04 47.98
C ARG A 6 -25.09 -16.06 47.04
N VAL A 7 -25.22 -14.79 47.44
CA VAL A 7 -24.20 -13.71 47.56
C VAL A 7 -22.83 -14.29 48.04
N ARG A 8 -21.62 -13.78 47.76
CA ARG A 8 -21.04 -12.41 47.81
C ARG A 8 -19.62 -12.37 47.14
N PRO A 9 -18.76 -11.34 47.35
CA PRO A 9 -17.95 -10.65 46.33
C PRO A 9 -16.45 -11.04 46.50
N PHE A 10 -15.51 -10.12 46.22
CA PHE A 10 -14.04 -10.23 46.36
C PHE A 10 -13.33 -10.69 45.08
N LEU A 11 -12.15 -10.19 44.68
CA LEU A 11 -11.13 -9.38 45.33
C LEU A 11 -10.28 -8.73 44.21
N PHE A 12 -9.78 -7.52 44.43
CA PHE A 12 -8.63 -7.00 43.67
C PHE A 12 -7.44 -7.95 43.88
N ALA A 13 -6.85 -8.44 42.80
CA ALA A 13 -5.53 -9.06 42.83
C ALA A 13 -4.72 -8.54 41.64
N VAL A 14 -3.93 -7.50 41.90
CA VAL A 14 -2.79 -7.11 41.09
C VAL A 14 -1.76 -8.24 41.23
N VAL A 15 -1.52 -8.99 40.17
CA VAL A 15 -0.35 -9.86 40.05
C VAL A 15 0.47 -9.33 38.89
N LEU A 16 1.51 -8.58 39.24
CA LEU A 16 2.59 -8.20 38.34
C LEU A 16 3.37 -9.48 38.01
N LEU A 17 3.21 -10.00 36.80
CA LEU A 17 4.00 -11.13 36.31
C LEU A 17 4.85 -10.63 35.14
N VAL A 18 6.12 -10.35 35.42
CA VAL A 18 7.13 -10.08 34.40
C VAL A 18 7.48 -11.43 33.77
N ALA A 19 6.89 -11.74 32.62
CA ALA A 19 7.32 -12.85 31.78
C ALA A 19 8.32 -12.34 30.76
N LEU A 20 9.60 -12.70 30.95
CA LEU A 20 10.64 -12.59 29.93
C LEU A 20 10.30 -13.57 28.80
N VAL A 21 9.75 -13.08 27.69
CA VAL A 21 9.59 -13.88 26.48
C VAL A 21 10.89 -13.79 25.69
N LEU A 22 11.70 -14.84 25.79
CA LEU A 22 12.80 -15.09 24.87
C LEU A 22 12.20 -15.50 23.52
N VAL A 23 12.06 -14.56 22.59
CA VAL A 23 11.67 -14.88 21.21
C VAL A 23 12.88 -15.53 20.54
N ALA A 24 12.85 -16.85 20.41
CA ALA A 24 13.71 -17.56 19.49
C ALA A 24 13.30 -17.17 18.06
N ALA A 25 14.19 -16.50 17.33
CA ALA A 25 13.95 -16.16 15.93
C ALA A 25 13.84 -17.45 15.09
N PRO A 26 12.89 -17.55 14.15
CA PRO A 26 12.87 -18.66 13.21
C PRO A 26 14.12 -18.57 12.32
N ALA A 27 14.88 -19.66 12.24
CA ALA A 27 15.97 -19.78 11.28
C ALA A 27 15.37 -19.73 9.87
N THR A 28 15.63 -18.64 9.13
CA THR A 28 15.30 -18.56 7.72
C THR A 28 16.33 -19.35 6.91
N PRO A 29 15.91 -20.26 6.01
CA PRO A 29 16.85 -20.90 5.10
C PRO A 29 17.50 -19.84 4.20
N GLN A 30 18.81 -19.64 4.34
CA GLN A 30 19.57 -18.74 3.50
C GLN A 30 19.76 -19.41 2.13
N VAL A 31 19.02 -18.94 1.12
CA VAL A 31 19.42 -19.14 -0.28
C VAL A 31 20.74 -18.38 -0.46
N PRO A 32 21.83 -19.01 -0.94
CA PRO A 32 23.11 -18.33 -1.11
C PRO A 32 23.04 -17.38 -2.31
N GLY A 33 22.36 -16.25 -2.11
CA GLY A 33 22.52 -15.05 -2.90
C GLY A 33 23.43 -14.13 -2.12
N ASN A 34 24.55 -13.74 -2.73
CA ASN A 34 25.48 -12.77 -2.15
C ASN A 34 24.82 -11.38 -2.18
N PHE A 35 23.83 -11.13 -1.32
CA PHE A 35 23.36 -9.79 -1.04
C PHE A 35 24.50 -9.13 -0.26
N GLY A 36 25.24 -8.23 -0.89
CA GLY A 36 26.24 -7.43 -0.20
C GLY A 36 25.66 -6.95 1.12
N ALA A 37 26.40 -7.15 2.21
CA ALA A 37 26.02 -6.71 3.54
C ALA A 37 25.41 -5.31 3.42
N GLY A 38 24.12 -5.17 3.77
CA GLY A 38 23.40 -3.92 3.61
C GLY A 38 24.24 -2.80 4.20
N LEU A 39 24.48 -1.76 3.39
CA LEU A 39 25.15 -0.55 3.88
C LEU A 39 24.45 -0.14 5.19
N PRO A 40 25.19 0.23 6.24
CA PRO A 40 24.56 0.67 7.48
C PRO A 40 23.60 1.79 7.15
N ALA A 41 22.31 1.59 7.46
CA ALA A 41 21.31 2.61 7.27
C ALA A 41 21.76 3.86 8.04
N SER A 42 21.88 4.99 7.35
CA SER A 42 22.16 6.25 8.03
C SER A 42 21.05 6.52 9.04
N PRO A 43 21.39 6.97 10.27
CA PRO A 43 20.39 7.28 11.27
C PRO A 43 19.40 8.31 10.69
N ALA A 44 18.12 8.00 10.79
CA ALA A 44 17.05 8.82 10.28
C ALA A 44 16.17 9.32 11.44
N THR A 45 15.84 10.61 11.41
CA THR A 45 14.95 11.24 12.40
C THR A 45 13.75 11.83 11.70
N ASP A 46 12.55 11.57 12.21
CA ASP A 46 11.33 12.20 11.73
C ASP A 46 11.05 13.48 12.51
N VAL A 47 10.84 14.59 11.81
CA VAL A 47 10.52 15.92 12.37
C VAL A 47 9.25 16.48 11.75
N ASP A 48 8.68 17.51 12.37
CA ASP A 48 7.50 18.24 11.88
C ASP A 48 6.28 17.33 11.62
N ARG A 49 6.09 16.31 12.47
CA ARG A 49 5.01 15.34 12.36
C ARG A 49 3.65 15.96 12.67
N THR A 50 2.71 15.78 11.75
CA THR A 50 1.31 16.19 11.88
C THR A 50 0.40 15.04 11.45
N GLN A 51 -0.75 14.89 12.09
CA GLN A 51 -1.77 13.92 11.73
C GLN A 51 -3.13 14.60 11.65
N THR A 52 -3.91 14.28 10.62
CA THR A 52 -5.25 14.80 10.40
C THR A 52 -6.20 13.66 10.10
N THR A 53 -7.29 13.55 10.87
CA THR A 53 -8.39 12.63 10.55
C THR A 53 -9.18 13.19 9.37
N LEU A 54 -9.28 12.43 8.28
CA LEU A 54 -10.02 12.83 7.08
C LEU A 54 -11.48 12.33 7.13
N ALA A 55 -11.68 11.14 7.68
CA ALA A 55 -12.98 10.51 7.92
C ALA A 55 -12.83 9.43 9.01
N PRO A 56 -13.92 8.89 9.58
CA PRO A 56 -13.84 7.73 10.46
C PRO A 56 -13.07 6.58 9.78
N GLY A 57 -11.98 6.11 10.41
CA GLY A 57 -11.12 5.06 9.84
C GLY A 57 -10.07 5.51 8.83
N VAL A 58 -10.02 6.80 8.46
CA VAL A 58 -9.06 7.33 7.47
C VAL A 58 -8.33 8.56 8.02
N SER A 59 -7.00 8.51 8.03
CA SER A 59 -6.16 9.62 8.49
C SER A 59 -4.96 9.87 7.58
N LEU A 60 -4.52 11.12 7.51
CA LEU A 60 -3.32 11.53 6.80
C LEU A 60 -2.26 12.02 7.79
N GLU A 61 -1.12 11.36 7.78
CA GLU A 61 0.07 11.79 8.51
C GLU A 61 1.06 12.44 7.55
N ARG A 62 1.71 13.53 7.98
CA ARG A 62 2.80 14.16 7.24
C ARG A 62 3.96 14.42 8.19
N PHE A 63 5.17 14.13 7.74
CA PHE A 63 6.40 14.42 8.47
C PHE A 63 7.57 14.59 7.50
N THR A 64 8.68 15.12 7.99
CA THR A 64 9.94 15.18 7.24
C THR A 64 10.91 14.18 7.83
N ARG A 65 11.42 13.26 7.00
CA ARG A 65 12.52 12.38 7.37
C ARG A 65 13.84 13.05 7.06
N VAL A 66 14.70 13.15 8.07
CA VAL A 66 16.06 13.70 7.97
C VAL A 66 17.05 12.56 8.04
N THR A 67 17.86 12.39 6.99
CA THR A 67 18.89 11.36 6.89
C THR A 67 20.21 12.03 6.48
N GLY A 68 21.10 12.28 7.45
CA GLY A 68 22.29 13.10 7.19
C GLY A 68 21.90 14.53 6.72
N PRO A 69 22.42 15.04 5.59
CA PRO A 69 22.02 16.33 5.03
C PRO A 69 20.66 16.29 4.31
N ASP A 70 20.15 15.08 3.99
CA ASP A 70 18.96 14.92 3.15
C ASP A 70 17.67 15.09 3.95
N ARG A 71 16.69 15.76 3.34
CA ARG A 71 15.35 15.98 3.91
C ARG A 71 14.29 15.51 2.93
N THR A 72 13.49 14.53 3.34
CA THR A 72 12.43 13.95 2.51
C THR A 72 11.08 14.17 3.17
N ARG A 73 10.15 14.82 2.46
CA ARG A 73 8.77 14.99 2.94
C ARG A 73 7.99 13.71 2.68
N ILE A 74 7.40 13.14 3.73
CA ILE A 74 6.60 11.93 3.69
C ILE A 74 5.14 12.27 3.98
N SER A 75 4.23 11.66 3.22
CA SER A 75 2.79 11.68 3.48
C SER A 75 2.28 10.24 3.55
N VAL A 76 1.58 9.88 4.62
CA VAL A 76 1.05 8.53 4.85
C VAL A 76 -0.47 8.62 4.96
N LEU A 77 -1.17 8.04 3.99
CA LEU A 77 -2.61 7.83 4.08
C LEU A 77 -2.85 6.48 4.77
N ARG A 78 -3.43 6.51 5.96
CA ARG A 78 -3.83 5.31 6.72
C ARG A 78 -5.33 5.09 6.56
N ALA A 79 -5.71 3.90 6.15
CA ALA A 79 -7.10 3.45 6.04
C ALA A 79 -7.29 2.15 6.85
N ASP A 80 -8.29 2.12 7.73
CA ASP A 80 -8.67 0.94 8.49
C ASP A 80 -9.73 0.13 7.75
N LEU A 81 -9.29 -0.88 7.00
CA LEU A 81 -10.15 -1.75 6.19
C LEU A 81 -10.95 -2.77 7.01
N SER A 82 -10.78 -2.81 8.34
CA SER A 82 -11.66 -3.61 9.21
C SER A 82 -13.04 -2.95 9.38
N LEU A 83 -13.14 -1.65 9.11
CA LEU A 83 -14.39 -0.91 9.14
C LEU A 83 -15.14 -1.10 7.81
N PRO A 84 -16.42 -1.52 7.83
CA PRO A 84 -17.19 -1.77 6.60
C PRO A 84 -17.45 -0.51 5.77
N THR A 85 -17.22 0.67 6.35
CA THR A 85 -17.36 1.97 5.69
C THR A 85 -16.09 2.43 4.97
N VAL A 86 -14.99 1.64 5.03
CA VAL A 86 -13.72 1.96 4.41
C VAL A 86 -13.38 0.88 3.39
N SER A 87 -13.22 1.28 2.14
CA SER A 87 -12.79 0.42 1.04
C SER A 87 -11.64 1.06 0.27
N ALA A 88 -10.92 0.24 -0.49
CA ALA A 88 -9.94 0.66 -1.48
C ALA A 88 -10.29 -0.03 -2.80
N ASP A 89 -10.15 0.69 -3.91
CA ASP A 89 -10.44 0.19 -5.24
C ASP A 89 -9.50 0.83 -6.28
N LEU A 90 -9.44 0.26 -7.47
CA LEU A 90 -8.62 0.72 -8.58
C LEU A 90 -9.23 1.97 -9.23
N LEU A 91 -8.50 3.09 -9.18
CA LEU A 91 -8.81 4.26 -9.99
C LEU A 91 -8.18 4.13 -11.37
N PHE A 92 -9.00 4.08 -12.41
CA PHE A 92 -8.55 4.01 -13.81
C PHE A 92 -9.41 4.87 -14.73
N PRO A 93 -8.90 5.33 -15.88
CA PRO A 93 -9.60 6.29 -16.73
C PRO A 93 -10.70 5.68 -17.62
N GLY A 94 -11.03 4.40 -17.44
CA GLY A 94 -11.99 3.66 -18.26
C GLY A 94 -11.37 2.92 -19.46
N VAL A 95 -10.12 3.23 -19.80
CA VAL A 95 -9.38 2.62 -20.92
C VAL A 95 -7.97 2.27 -20.44
N VAL A 96 -7.49 1.07 -20.74
CA VAL A 96 -6.21 0.54 -20.20
C VAL A 96 -5.01 1.40 -20.63
N ALA A 97 -4.97 1.81 -21.90
CA ALA A 97 -3.95 2.71 -22.46
C ALA A 97 -4.26 4.20 -22.21
N GLY A 98 -5.23 4.50 -21.35
CA GLY A 98 -5.62 5.87 -21.03
C GLY A 98 -4.75 6.47 -19.94
N ARG A 99 -4.36 7.74 -20.10
CA ARG A 99 -3.72 8.52 -19.05
C ARG A 99 -4.65 9.61 -18.52
N ARG A 100 -4.78 9.71 -17.20
CA ARG A 100 -5.51 10.80 -16.52
C ARG A 100 -4.82 11.17 -15.22
N GLN A 101 -4.94 12.43 -14.82
CA GLN A 101 -4.42 12.88 -13.53
C GLN A 101 -5.09 12.14 -12.37
N LEU A 102 -4.30 11.70 -11.39
CA LEU A 102 -4.79 11.01 -10.19
C LEU A 102 -5.84 11.84 -9.45
N THR A 103 -5.64 13.15 -9.32
CA THR A 103 -6.58 14.07 -8.67
C THR A 103 -7.94 14.08 -9.34
N ALA A 104 -7.98 14.09 -10.67
CA ALA A 104 -9.22 14.03 -11.44
C ALA A 104 -9.91 12.67 -11.28
N MET A 105 -9.16 11.57 -11.31
CA MET A 105 -9.74 10.23 -11.10
C MET A 105 -10.31 10.07 -9.69
N ALA A 106 -9.58 10.50 -8.66
CA ALA A 106 -10.05 10.45 -7.28
C ALA A 106 -11.31 11.29 -7.07
N THR A 107 -11.33 12.51 -7.61
CA THR A 107 -12.51 13.39 -7.55
C THR A 107 -13.71 12.75 -8.23
N ASN A 108 -13.54 12.22 -9.45
CA ASN A 108 -14.63 11.60 -10.21
C ASN A 108 -15.19 10.35 -9.52
N ALA A 109 -14.36 9.59 -8.81
CA ALA A 109 -14.78 8.43 -8.04
C ALA A 109 -15.38 8.79 -6.67
N GLY A 110 -15.35 10.06 -6.25
CA GLY A 110 -15.74 10.46 -4.90
C GLY A 110 -14.79 9.93 -3.81
N ALA A 111 -13.55 9.61 -4.18
CA ALA A 111 -12.56 9.06 -3.25
C ALA A 111 -11.99 10.15 -2.32
N ILE A 112 -11.84 9.82 -1.04
CA ILE A 112 -11.25 10.72 -0.02
C ILE A 112 -9.74 10.91 -0.25
N GLY A 113 -9.09 9.96 -0.93
CA GLY A 113 -7.68 10.03 -1.29
C GLY A 113 -7.32 8.99 -2.34
N GLY A 114 -6.15 9.14 -2.93
CA GLY A 114 -5.60 8.22 -3.91
C GLY A 114 -4.08 8.31 -3.95
N VAL A 115 -3.44 7.22 -4.36
CA VAL A 115 -1.99 7.13 -4.60
C VAL A 115 -1.76 6.47 -5.96
N ASN A 116 -0.63 6.78 -6.60
CA ASN A 116 -0.23 6.05 -7.81
C ASN A 116 0.13 4.61 -7.43
N GLY A 117 -0.23 3.64 -8.29
CA GLY A 117 -0.02 2.21 -8.05
C GLY A 117 1.04 1.60 -8.97
N ASP A 118 0.67 1.34 -10.22
CA ASP A 118 1.48 0.58 -11.19
C ASP A 118 2.65 1.36 -11.79
N PHE A 119 3.57 0.60 -12.40
CA PHE A 119 4.47 1.14 -13.42
C PHE A 119 3.69 1.34 -14.72
N PHE A 120 4.02 2.39 -15.46
CA PHE A 120 3.39 2.69 -16.73
C PHE A 120 4.42 2.69 -17.85
N ASP A 121 3.99 2.30 -19.04
CA ASP A 121 4.76 2.51 -20.27
C ASP A 121 4.64 3.97 -20.71
N ILE A 122 5.41 4.79 -20.01
CA ILE A 122 5.53 6.23 -20.21
C ILE A 122 6.92 6.51 -20.80
N GLU A 123 7.04 6.53 -22.12
CA GLU A 123 8.28 6.95 -22.77
C GLU A 123 8.61 8.40 -22.36
N ASN A 124 9.87 8.63 -21.95
CA ASN A 124 10.31 9.93 -21.43
C ASN A 124 10.80 10.88 -22.54
N ASP A 125 11.04 10.37 -23.75
CA ASP A 125 11.35 11.20 -24.90
C ASP A 125 10.04 11.67 -25.57
N PRO A 126 9.66 12.96 -25.44
CA PRO A 126 8.46 13.48 -26.09
C PRO A 126 8.56 13.52 -27.62
N SER A 127 9.75 13.28 -28.20
CA SER A 127 9.98 13.32 -29.65
C SER A 127 9.79 11.99 -30.36
N ASP A 128 9.76 10.86 -29.63
CA ASP A 128 9.43 9.55 -30.21
C ASP A 128 8.22 8.91 -29.51
N THR A 129 7.05 9.15 -30.09
CA THR A 129 5.78 8.61 -29.56
C THR A 129 5.42 7.24 -30.14
N ARG A 130 6.26 6.63 -30.99
CA ARG A 130 5.86 5.43 -31.75
C ARG A 130 5.78 4.15 -30.92
N LEU A 131 6.31 4.16 -29.70
CA LEU A 131 6.33 2.99 -28.80
C LEU A 131 5.58 3.21 -27.48
N ARG A 132 4.97 4.37 -27.26
CA ARG A 132 4.30 4.70 -25.99
C ARG A 132 2.87 4.18 -25.96
N SER A 133 2.56 3.27 -25.03
CA SER A 133 1.18 2.80 -24.82
C SER A 133 0.44 3.49 -23.68
N ASP A 134 1.13 4.20 -22.77
CA ASP A 134 0.56 4.73 -21.50
C ASP A 134 -0.07 3.66 -20.60
N ALA A 135 -0.02 2.39 -20.99
CA ALA A 135 -0.67 1.31 -20.30
C ALA A 135 0.11 0.92 -19.03
N PRO A 136 -0.58 0.62 -17.92
CA PRO A 136 0.06 0.05 -16.75
C PRO A 136 0.66 -1.33 -17.07
N ALA A 137 1.78 -1.67 -16.44
CA ALA A 137 2.36 -3.00 -16.46
C ALA A 137 1.57 -3.97 -15.55
N GLY A 138 1.77 -5.28 -15.68
CA GLY A 138 1.15 -6.26 -14.79
C GLY A 138 -0.33 -6.58 -15.08
N THR A 139 -0.99 -7.22 -14.12
CA THR A 139 -2.42 -7.56 -14.16
C THR A 139 -3.25 -6.45 -13.50
N ALA A 140 -4.42 -6.13 -14.04
CA ALA A 140 -5.37 -5.22 -13.38
C ALA A 140 -6.79 -5.79 -13.40
N ILE A 141 -7.49 -5.66 -12.28
CA ILE A 141 -8.88 -6.07 -12.09
C ILE A 141 -9.64 -4.89 -11.50
N ALA A 142 -10.84 -4.60 -12.01
CA ALA A 142 -11.74 -3.59 -11.47
C ALA A 142 -13.16 -4.13 -11.43
N GLY A 143 -13.90 -3.93 -10.33
CA GLY A 143 -15.27 -4.41 -10.21
C GLY A 143 -15.44 -5.93 -10.37
N GLY A 144 -14.37 -6.71 -10.16
CA GLY A 144 -14.35 -8.16 -10.41
C GLY A 144 -14.05 -8.57 -11.86
N GLU A 145 -13.83 -7.62 -12.77
CA GLU A 145 -13.51 -7.87 -14.17
C GLU A 145 -11.99 -7.76 -14.42
N LEU A 146 -11.43 -8.69 -15.19
CA LEU A 146 -10.05 -8.64 -15.65
C LEU A 146 -9.91 -7.59 -16.76
N LEU A 147 -9.20 -6.49 -16.48
CA LEU A 147 -8.94 -5.43 -17.46
C LEU A 147 -7.73 -5.72 -18.34
N LYS A 148 -6.68 -6.31 -17.74
CA LYS A 148 -5.47 -6.77 -18.45
C LYS A 148 -4.78 -7.87 -17.66
N SER A 149 -4.09 -8.77 -18.36
CA SER A 149 -3.22 -9.79 -17.78
C SER A 149 -1.75 -9.37 -17.87
N PHE A 150 -0.94 -9.88 -16.95
CA PHE A 150 0.51 -9.87 -17.07
C PHE A 150 0.97 -10.73 -18.27
N ASP A 151 1.89 -10.19 -19.08
CA ASP A 151 2.61 -10.96 -20.10
C ASP A 151 4.05 -11.23 -19.61
N PRO A 152 4.35 -12.46 -19.16
CA PRO A 152 5.67 -12.82 -18.61
C PRO A 152 6.81 -12.74 -19.63
N VAL A 153 6.51 -12.74 -20.94
CA VAL A 153 7.54 -12.74 -21.98
C VAL A 153 7.95 -11.31 -22.37
N SER A 154 7.04 -10.35 -22.20
CA SER A 154 7.24 -8.94 -22.57
C SER A 154 8.21 -8.14 -21.68
N GLU A 155 8.58 -8.65 -20.50
CA GLU A 155 9.51 -7.96 -19.60
C GLU A 155 10.98 -8.38 -19.78
N THR A 156 11.25 -9.48 -20.51
CA THR A 156 12.63 -9.83 -20.89
C THR A 156 13.01 -9.23 -22.26
N GLU A 157 12.01 -8.95 -23.10
CA GLU A 157 12.17 -8.35 -24.42
C GLU A 157 10.94 -7.47 -24.64
N GLY A 158 11.11 -6.14 -24.73
CA GLY A 158 10.02 -5.14 -24.72
C GLY A 158 8.99 -5.25 -25.86
N ARG A 159 8.17 -6.29 -25.86
CA ARG A 159 7.08 -6.53 -26.82
C ARG A 159 5.77 -6.68 -26.05
N LYS A 160 5.02 -5.59 -25.97
CA LYS A 160 3.63 -5.61 -25.49
C LYS A 160 2.72 -6.08 -26.65
N THR A 161 2.22 -7.31 -26.57
CA THR A 161 1.16 -7.77 -27.50
C THR A 161 -0.18 -7.75 -26.77
N ALA A 162 -1.08 -6.86 -27.18
CA ALA A 162 -2.48 -6.90 -26.75
C ALA A 162 -3.29 -7.74 -27.74
N LEU A 163 -3.91 -8.82 -27.27
CA LEU A 163 -4.95 -9.54 -28.01
C LEU A 163 -6.30 -8.88 -27.71
N LEU A 164 -6.96 -8.40 -28.78
CA LEU A 164 -8.32 -7.88 -28.72
C LEU A 164 -9.31 -9.06 -28.83
N GLY A 165 -10.11 -9.27 -27.79
CA GLY A 165 -11.37 -10.02 -27.90
C GLY A 165 -12.49 -9.05 -28.27
N ALA A 166 -13.35 -9.46 -29.19
CA ALA A 166 -14.46 -8.66 -29.71
C ALA A 166 -15.78 -9.10 -29.09
N ASP A 167 -16.63 -8.12 -28.79
CA ASP A 167 -18.09 -8.22 -28.79
C ASP A 167 -18.63 -7.14 -29.75
#